data_AF-A0A143HAY7-F1
#
_entry.id   AF-A0A143HAY7-F1
#
_cell.length_a   1.000
_cell.length_b   1.000
_cell.length_c   1.000
_cell.angle_alpha   90.00
_cell.angle_beta   90.00
_cell.angle_gamma   90.00
#
_symmetry.space_group_name_H-M   'P 1'
#
loop_
_entity.id
_entity.type
_entity.pdbx_description
1 polymer ?
#
loop_
_entity_poly.entity_id
_entity_poly.type
_entity_poly.pdbx_seq_one_letter_code
_entity_poly.pdbx_strand_id
1 'polypeptide(L)'
;MIDIKEYTDDVATLLIKDIQQEIQRLTEEAVKSIQQQRVLSQKRRLLIESFDSISSAMTQLFIKELIMGMDQEIAILDEKIHKCEAHKEYYNDILEVVRN
;
A
#
# COMPACT_ATOMS: atom_id res chain seq x y z
N MET A 1 41.65 -10.25 20.10
CA MET A 1 41.55 -9.21 19.06
C MET A 1 40.36 -9.63 18.22
N ILE A 2 39.25 -8.87 18.24
CA ILE A 2 38.11 -9.18 17.36
C ILE A 2 38.58 -8.86 15.95
N ASP A 3 38.46 -9.83 15.04
CA ASP A 3 38.74 -9.59 13.64
C ASP A 3 37.69 -8.62 13.11
N ILE A 4 38.11 -7.37 12.91
CA ILE A 4 37.23 -6.27 12.52
C ILE A 4 36.48 -6.62 11.23
N LYS A 5 37.11 -7.43 10.35
CA LYS A 5 36.55 -7.87 9.07
C LYS A 5 35.37 -8.82 9.25
N GLU A 6 35.51 -9.85 10.09
CA GLU A 6 34.41 -10.77 10.41
C GLU A 6 33.25 -10.04 11.08
N TYR A 7 33.54 -9.08 11.97
CA TYR A 7 32.49 -8.29 12.63
C TYR A 7 31.72 -7.38 11.65
N THR A 8 32.41 -6.74 10.69
CA THR A 8 31.75 -5.90 9.68
C THR A 8 30.94 -6.70 8.66
N ASP A 9 31.40 -7.89 8.27
CA ASP A 9 30.67 -8.77 7.34
C ASP A 9 29.39 -9.31 7.98
N ASP A 10 29.40 -9.58 9.28
CA ASP A 10 28.23 -10.05 10.03
C ASP A 10 27.17 -8.93 10.19
N VAL A 11 27.61 -7.70 10.46
CA VAL A 11 26.72 -6.53 10.54
C VAL A 11 26.10 -6.19 9.17
N ALA A 12 26.87 -6.24 8.09
CA ALA A 12 26.35 -6.02 6.74
C ALA A 12 25.33 -7.09 6.36
N THR A 13 25.57 -8.35 6.72
CA THR A 13 24.64 -9.46 6.49
C THR A 13 23.32 -9.27 7.24
N LEU A 14 23.38 -8.85 8.51
CA LEU A 14 22.19 -8.53 9.31
C LEU A 14 21.40 -7.37 8.71
N LEU A 15 22.07 -6.29 8.32
CA LEU A 15 21.44 -5.13 7.71
C LEU A 15 20.72 -5.47 6.39
N ILE A 16 21.35 -6.27 5.52
CA ILE A 16 20.73 -6.75 4.28
C ILE A 16 19.44 -7.50 4.58
N LYS A 17 19.46 -8.39 5.58
CA LYS A 17 18.30 -9.19 5.96
C LYS A 17 17.16 -8.32 6.49
N ASP A 18 17.46 -7.34 7.35
CA ASP A 18 16.45 -6.43 7.90
C ASP A 18 15.80 -5.59 6.80
N ILE A 19 16.60 -5.06 5.85
CA ILE A 19 16.07 -4.30 4.72
C ILE A 19 15.20 -5.18 3.81
N GLN A 20 15.60 -6.42 3.54
CA GLN A 20 14.79 -7.36 2.76
C GLN A 20 13.44 -7.68 3.42
N GLN A 21 13.43 -7.84 4.75
CA GLN A 21 12.19 -8.05 5.50
C GLN A 21 11.27 -6.82 5.42
N GLU A 22 11.84 -5.61 5.49
CA GLU A 22 11.06 -4.38 5.39
C GLU A 22 10.48 -4.17 3.98
N ILE A 23 11.25 -4.44 2.93
CA ILE A 23 10.76 -4.46 1.54
C ILE A 23 9.60 -5.45 1.37
N GLN A 24 9.71 -6.65 1.95
CA GLN A 24 8.65 -7.64 1.91
C GLN A 24 7.39 -7.14 2.62
N ARG A 25 7.54 -6.57 3.82
CA ARG A 25 6.44 -5.98 4.59
C ARG A 25 5.71 -4.89 3.80
N LEU A 26 6.45 -3.96 3.21
CA LEU A 26 5.91 -2.87 2.39
C LEU A 26 5.18 -3.40 1.16
N THR A 27 5.71 -4.44 0.52
CA THR A 27 5.09 -5.08 -0.65
C THR A 27 3.75 -5.73 -0.27
N GLU A 28 3.70 -6.46 0.84
CA GLU A 28 2.45 -7.07 1.32
C GLU A 28 1.39 -6.01 1.69
N GLU A 29 1.83 -4.90 2.30
CA GLU A 29 0.95 -3.79 2.66
C GLU A 29 0.38 -3.07 1.43
N ALA A 30 1.20 -2.84 0.40
CA ALA A 30 0.74 -2.31 -0.88
C ALA A 30 -0.25 -3.24 -1.56
N VAL A 31 0.04 -4.55 -1.63
CA VAL A 31 -0.87 -5.54 -2.25
C VAL A 31 -2.22 -5.60 -1.53
N LYS A 32 -2.23 -5.59 -0.20
CA LYS A 32 -3.47 -5.54 0.59
C LYS A 32 -4.29 -4.28 0.28
N SER A 33 -3.61 -3.14 0.18
CA SER A 33 -4.25 -1.86 -0.12
C SER A 33 -4.86 -1.84 -1.53
N ILE A 34 -4.15 -2.38 -2.53
CA ILE A 34 -4.65 -2.55 -3.91
C ILE A 34 -5.89 -3.45 -3.94
N GLN A 35 -5.88 -4.56 -3.20
CA GLN A 35 -7.03 -5.46 -3.13
C GLN A 35 -8.27 -4.77 -2.52
N GLN A 36 -8.08 -4.01 -1.43
CA GLN A 36 -9.15 -3.24 -0.81
C GLN A 36 -9.71 -2.18 -1.77
N GLN A 37 -8.83 -1.45 -2.46
CA GLN A 37 -9.21 -0.44 -3.44
C GLN A 37 -10.05 -1.05 -4.58
N ARG A 38 -9.67 -2.24 -5.07
CA ARG A 38 -10.41 -2.96 -6.11
C ARG A 38 -11.82 -3.30 -5.64
N VAL A 39 -11.97 -3.79 -4.40
CA VAL A 39 -13.28 -4.14 -3.83
C VAL A 39 -14.15 -2.88 -3.68
N LEU A 40 -13.59 -1.78 -3.16
CA LEU A 40 -14.32 -0.52 -3.04
C LEU A 40 -14.74 0.03 -4.40
N SER A 41 -13.86 -0.01 -5.40
CA SER A 41 -14.15 0.44 -6.77
C SER A 41 -15.30 -0.36 -7.41
N GLN A 42 -15.35 -1.67 -7.17
CA GLN A 42 -16.45 -2.52 -7.62
C GLN A 42 -17.76 -2.17 -6.93
N LYS A 43 -17.76 -2.02 -5.60
CA LYS A 43 -18.96 -1.61 -4.83
C LYS A 43 -19.48 -0.25 -5.27
N ARG A 44 -18.57 0.73 -5.43
CA ARG A 44 -18.86 2.07 -5.93
C ARG A 44 -19.55 2.01 -7.28
N ARG A 45 -19.02 1.21 -8.22
CA ARG A 45 -19.61 1.04 -9.55
C ARG A 45 -21.04 0.50 -9.48
N LEU A 46 -21.28 -0.53 -8.67
CA LEU A 46 -22.62 -1.11 -8.49
C LEU A 46 -23.62 -0.08 -7.93
N LEU A 47 -23.17 0.76 -6.99
CA LEU A 47 -24.00 1.83 -6.43
C LEU A 47 -24.35 2.89 -7.47
N ILE A 48 -23.40 3.29 -8.32
CA ILE A 48 -23.64 4.21 -9.44
C ILE A 48 -24.63 3.61 -10.44
N GLU A 49 -24.43 2.36 -10.85
CA GLU A 49 -25.32 1.67 -11.80
C GLU A 49 -26.74 1.49 -11.24
N SER A 50 -26.87 1.33 -9.92
CA SER A 50 -28.19 1.21 -9.27
C SER A 50 -28.88 2.56 -9.07
N PHE A 51 -28.15 3.68 -9.12
CA PHE A 51 -28.62 5.01 -8.74
C PHE A 51 -29.86 5.44 -9.52
N ASP A 52 -29.84 5.27 -10.84
CA ASP A 52 -30.91 5.72 -11.74
C ASP A 52 -32.22 4.92 -11.58
N SER A 53 -32.15 3.73 -10.99
CA SER A 53 -33.32 2.87 -10.76
C SER A 53 -34.07 3.15 -9.45
N ILE A 54 -33.54 4.04 -8.61
CA ILE A 54 -34.07 4.32 -7.28
C ILE A 54 -34.97 5.55 -7.32
N SER A 55 -36.23 5.39 -6.94
CA SER A 55 -37.23 6.47 -6.93
C SER A 55 -37.22 7.32 -5.64
N SER A 56 -36.69 6.79 -4.55
CA SER A 56 -36.65 7.47 -3.25
C SER A 56 -35.51 8.48 -3.20
N ALA A 57 -35.85 9.77 -3.08
CA ALA A 57 -34.87 10.85 -2.93
C ALA A 57 -33.94 10.67 -1.71
N MET A 58 -34.49 10.14 -0.60
CA MET A 58 -33.71 9.85 0.60
C MET A 58 -32.69 8.73 0.34
N THR A 59 -33.09 7.67 -0.35
CA THR A 59 -32.20 6.56 -0.72
C THR A 59 -31.10 7.01 -1.69
N GLN A 60 -31.44 7.88 -2.65
CA GLN A 60 -30.46 8.50 -3.54
C GLN A 60 -29.42 9.33 -2.75
N LEU A 61 -29.84 10.12 -1.76
CA LEU A 61 -28.92 10.87 -0.91
C LEU A 61 -27.95 9.95 -0.17
N PHE A 62 -28.45 8.89 0.47
CA PHE A 62 -27.61 7.91 1.15
C PHE A 62 -26.58 7.26 0.21
N ILE A 63 -27.00 6.91 -1.01
CA ILE A 63 -26.08 6.32 -1.99
C ILE A 63 -24.99 7.29 -2.40
N LYS A 64 -25.31 8.58 -2.58
CA LYS A 64 -24.29 9.61 -2.86
C LYS A 64 -23.28 9.71 -1.73
N GLU A 65 -23.72 9.75 -0.48
CA GLU A 65 -22.82 9.78 0.68
C GLU A 65 -21.93 8.55 0.75
N LEU A 66 -22.48 7.35 0.49
CA LEU A 66 -21.70 6.12 0.43
C LEU A 66 -20.65 6.15 -0.68
N ILE A 67 -21.01 6.61 -1.88
CA ILE A 67 -20.07 6.76 -2.99
C ILE A 67 -18.95 7.74 -2.61
N MET A 68 -19.29 8.89 -2.01
CA MET A 68 -18.30 9.86 -1.54
C MET A 68 -17.35 9.27 -0.49
N GLY A 69 -17.87 8.50 0.47
CA GLY A 69 -17.03 7.81 1.46
C GLY A 69 -16.11 6.77 0.81
N MET A 70 -16.59 6.02 -0.18
CA MET A 70 -15.74 5.10 -0.95
C MET A 70 -14.67 5.83 -1.76
N ASP A 71 -15.00 6.98 -2.37
CA ASP A 71 -14.04 7.80 -3.13
C ASP A 71 -12.91 8.32 -2.23
N GLN A 72 -13.24 8.78 -1.02
CA GLN A 72 -12.25 9.21 -0.03
C GLN A 72 -11.34 8.05 0.41
N GLU A 73 -11.91 6.89 0.72
CA GLU A 73 -11.14 5.72 1.14
C GLU A 73 -10.22 5.21 0.01
N ILE A 74 -10.70 5.21 -1.23
CA ILE A 74 -9.88 4.87 -2.41
C ILE A 74 -8.69 5.81 -2.55
N ALA A 75 -8.88 7.12 -2.34
CA ALA A 75 -7.79 8.10 -2.40
C ALA A 75 -6.74 7.90 -1.29
N ILE A 76 -7.19 7.55 -0.07
CA ILE A 76 -6.29 7.22 1.06
C ILE A 76 -5.47 5.96 0.74
N LEU A 77 -6.11 4.94 0.15
CA LEU A 77 -5.43 3.72 -0.26
C LEU A 77 -4.41 3.98 -1.37
N ASP A 78 -4.71 4.85 -2.34
CA ASP A 78 -3.75 5.27 -3.38
C ASP A 78 -2.52 5.94 -2.77
N GLU A 79 -2.72 6.91 -1.87
CA GLU A 79 -1.61 7.57 -1.19
C GLU A 79 -0.74 6.56 -0.41
N LYS A 80 -1.39 5.61 0.24
CA LYS A 80 -0.71 4.54 0.99
C LYS A 80 0.12 3.64 0.08
N ILE A 81 -0.43 3.22 -1.06
CA ILE A 81 0.29 2.42 -2.06
C ILE A 81 1.53 3.18 -2.55
N HIS A 82 1.36 4.46 -2.89
CA HIS A 82 2.47 5.30 -3.35
C HIS A 82 3.58 5.43 -2.30
N LYS A 83 3.23 5.62 -1.02
CA LYS A 83 4.22 5.65 0.08
C LYS A 83 4.95 4.33 0.24
N CYS A 84 4.25 3.19 0.16
CA CYS A 84 4.89 1.87 0.21
C CYS A 84 5.87 1.68 -0.95
N GLU A 85 5.52 2.13 -2.15
CA GLU A 85 6.40 2.05 -3.33
C GLU A 85 7.64 2.94 -3.18
N ALA A 86 7.47 4.19 -2.76
CA ALA A 86 8.59 5.12 -2.53
C ALA A 86 9.55 4.62 -1.45
N HIS A 87 9.03 4.07 -0.34
CA HIS A 87 9.88 3.49 0.70
C HIS A 87 10.60 2.24 0.21
N LYS A 88 9.94 1.42 -0.61
CA LYS A 88 10.56 0.22 -1.20
C LYS A 88 11.71 0.59 -2.14
N GLU A 89 11.55 1.63 -2.95
CA GLU A 89 12.60 2.18 -3.81
C GLU A 89 13.80 2.63 -2.98
N TYR A 90 13.56 3.44 -1.95
CA TYR A 90 14.61 3.88 -1.01
C TYR A 90 15.39 2.71 -0.38
N TYR A 91 14.68 1.66 0.06
CA TYR A 91 15.35 0.48 0.63
C TYR A 91 16.12 -0.34 -0.40
N ASN A 92 15.67 -0.39 -1.66
CA ASN A 92 16.42 -1.01 -2.75
C ASN A 92 17.71 -0.24 -3.05
N ASP A 93 17.69 1.09 -3.02
CA ASP A 93 18.88 1.92 -3.21
C ASP A 93 19.94 1.64 -2.13
N ILE A 94 19.51 1.50 -0.87
CA ILE A 94 20.42 1.11 0.22
C ILE A 94 21.01 -0.28 -0.03
N LEU A 95 20.19 -1.26 -0.45
CA LEU A 95 20.69 -2.60 -0.76
C LEU A 95 21.70 -2.60 -1.90
N GLU A 96 21.54 -1.75 -2.90
CA GLU A 96 22.51 -1.61 -3.98
C GLU A 96 23.86 -1.10 -3.45
N VAL A 97 23.85 -0.09 -2.58
CA VAL A 97 25.08 0.45 -1.96
C VAL A 97 25.76 -0.59 -1.06
N VAL A 98 25.00 -1.34 -0.27
CA VAL A 98 25.57 -2.32 0.69
C VAL A 98 26.11 -3.57 0.00
N ARG A 99 25.65 -3.89 -1.20
CA ARG A 99 26.11 -5.06 -1.98
C ARG A 99 27.33 -4.78 -2.87
N ASN A 100 27.63 -3.51 -3.15
CA ASN A 100 28.77 -3.06 -3.95
C ASN A 100 29.99 -2.77 -3.07
#